data_AF-A0A3C1IDV5-F1
#
_entry.id   AF-A0A3C1IDV5-F1
#
_cell.length_a   1.000
_cell.length_b   1.000
_cell.length_c   1.000
_cell.angle_alpha   90.00
_cell.angle_beta   90.00
_cell.angle_gamma   90.00
#
_symmetry.space_group_name_H-M   'P 1'
#
loop_
_entity.id
_entity.type
_entity.pdbx_description
1 polymer ?
#
loop_
_entity_poly.entity_id
_entity_poly.type
_entity_poly.pdbx_seq_one_letter_code
_entity_poly.pdbx_strand_id
1 'polypeptide(L)' 'PQHPDWGIGQVQSVIDAKVTVNFREVGKLVIDVTLIELVAAIQNEQR' A
#
# COMPACT_ATOMS: atom_id res chain seq x y z
N PRO A 1 -6.91 -0.10 -9.28
CA PRO A 1 -6.80 0.00 -7.80
C PRO A 1 -7.94 0.88 -7.28
N GLN A 2 -8.43 0.68 -6.04
CA GLN A 2 -9.58 1.42 -5.51
C GLN A 2 -9.27 2.90 -5.19
N HIS A 3 -8.01 3.20 -4.90
CA HIS A 3 -7.52 4.56 -4.61
C HIS A 3 -6.27 4.86 -5.46
N PRO A 4 -6.44 5.17 -6.76
CA PRO A 4 -5.32 5.48 -7.65
C PRO A 4 -4.64 6.82 -7.30
N ASP A 5 -5.35 7.74 -6.65
CA ASP A 5 -4.92 9.07 -6.26
C ASP A 5 -3.94 9.08 -5.08
N TRP A 6 -3.84 8.00 -4.30
CA TRP A 6 -2.90 7.88 -3.19
C TRP A 6 -1.43 7.75 -3.65
N GLY A 7 -1.23 7.49 -4.94
CA GLY A 7 0.08 7.24 -5.51
C GLY A 7 0.67 5.90 -5.06
N ILE A 8 1.98 5.73 -5.32
CA ILE A 8 2.69 4.50 -4.93
C ILE A 8 2.92 4.50 -3.42
N GLY A 9 2.58 3.39 -2.78
CA GLY A 9 2.78 3.17 -1.36
C GLY A 9 3.87 2.15 -1.06
N GLN A 10 4.63 2.38 0.01
CA GLN A 10 5.60 1.43 0.55
C GLN A 10 5.09 0.82 1.85
N VAL A 11 5.08 -0.51 1.93
CA VAL A 11 4.77 -1.23 3.18
C VAL A 11 5.86 -0.93 4.21
N GLN A 12 5.44 -0.50 5.40
CA GLN A 12 6.31 -0.22 6.54
C GLN A 12 6.25 -1.34 7.60
N SER A 13 5.06 -1.90 7.84
CA SER A 13 4.89 -3.02 8.75
C SER A 13 3.63 -3.83 8.42
N VAL A 14 3.61 -5.08 8.89
CA VAL A 14 2.47 -6.00 8.83
C VAL A 14 2.29 -6.62 10.21
N ILE A 15 1.10 -6.48 10.80
CA ILE A 15 0.72 -7.09 12.08
C ILE A 15 -0.66 -7.71 11.88
N ASP A 16 -0.74 -9.04 11.92
CA ASP A 16 -1.93 -9.80 11.56
C ASP A 16 -2.51 -9.35 10.21
N ALA A 17 -3.78 -8.96 10.19
CA ALA A 17 -4.49 -8.45 9.01
C ALA A 17 -4.27 -6.95 8.74
N LYS A 18 -3.45 -6.26 9.54
CA LYS A 18 -3.23 -4.82 9.41
C LYS A 18 -1.88 -4.52 8.78
N VAL A 19 -1.91 -3.83 7.65
CA VAL A 19 -0.73 -3.41 6.90
C VAL A 19 -0.59 -1.90 7.01
N THR A 20 0.55 -1.44 7.54
CA THR A 20 0.87 -0.01 7.54
C THR A 20 1.62 0.31 6.26
N VAL A 21 1.09 1.22 5.46
CA VAL A 21 1.67 1.67 4.19
C VAL A 21 1.89 3.18 4.25
N ASN A 22 3.05 3.63 3.80
CA ASN A 22 3.31 5.04 3.57
C ASN A 22 3.12 5.36 2.08
N PHE A 23 2.08 6.11 1.77
CA PHE A 23 1.74 6.57 0.43
C PHE A 23 2.31 7.97 0.16
N ARG A 24 2.74 8.22 -1.08
CA ARG A 24 3.34 9.50 -1.45
C ARG A 24 2.40 10.69 -1.24
N GLU A 25 1.14 10.56 -1.63
CA GLU A 25 0.22 11.70 -1.72
C GLU A 25 -0.64 11.89 -0.46
N VAL A 26 -0.91 10.80 0.27
CA VAL A 26 -1.82 10.82 1.44
C VAL A 26 -1.14 10.45 2.76
N GLY A 27 0.17 10.15 2.73
CA GLY A 27 0.95 9.80 3.91
C GLY A 27 0.67 8.39 4.42
N LYS A 28 0.79 8.21 5.75
CA LYS A 28 0.74 6.90 6.39
C LYS A 28 -0.71 6.46 6.64
N LEU A 29 -1.06 5.28 6.14
CA LEU A 29 -2.34 4.63 6.37
C LEU A 29 -2.15 3.23 6.94
N VAL A 30 -3.11 2.80 7.76
CA VAL A 30 -3.26 1.41 8.21
C VAL A 30 -4.42 0.80 7.46
N ILE A 31 -4.14 -0.27 6.74
CA ILE A 31 -5.09 -0.96 5.86
C ILE A 31 -5.45 -2.30 6.49
N ASP A 32 -6.74 -2.60 6.59
CA ASP A 32 -7.23 -3.92 6.99
C ASP A 32 -7.44 -4.80 5.74
N VAL A 33 -6.57 -5.79 5.55
CA VAL A 33 -6.58 -6.63 4.33
C VAL A 33 -7.63 -7.74 4.38
N THR A 34 -8.38 -7.87 5.48
CA THR A 34 -9.54 -8.78 5.51
C THR A 34 -10.73 -8.24 4.74
N LEU A 35 -10.76 -6.93 4.53
CA LEU A 35 -11.89 -6.23 3.91
C LEU A 35 -11.60 -5.80 2.46
N ILE A 36 -10.33 -5.82 2.04
CA ILE A 36 -9.93 -5.36 0.72
C ILE A 36 -8.85 -6.27 0.09
N GLU A 37 -8.87 -6.36 -1.23
CA GLU A 37 -7.81 -7.00 -2.00
C GLU A 37 -6.67 -6.01 -2.28
N LEU A 38 -5.44 -6.46 -2.09
CA LEU A 38 -4.23 -5.72 -2.47
C LEU A 38 -3.72 -6.19 -3.84
N VAL A 39 -3.39 -5.25 -4.71
CA VAL A 39 -2.76 -5.52 -6.00
C VAL A 39 -1.30 -5.08 -5.92
N ALA A 40 -0.37 -5.98 -6.23
CA ALA A 40 1.05 -5.66 -6.26
C ALA A 40 1.35 -4.65 -7.38
N ALA A 41 1.86 -3.48 -7.01
CA ALA A 41 2.45 -2.54 -7.95
C ALA A 41 3.93 -2.91 -8.12
N ILE A 42 4.26 -3.70 -9.15
CA ILE A 42 5.65 -4.05 -9.46
C ILE A 42 6.29 -2.85 -10.16
N GLN A 43 7.20 -2.15 -9.49
CA GLN A 43 8.12 -1.24 -10.15
C GLN A 43 9.36 -2.02 -10.59
N ASN A 44 9.48 -2.27 -11.89
CA ASN A 44 10.75 -2.71 -12.46
C ASN A 44 11.73 -1.53 -12.39
N GLU A 45 12.54 -1.47 -11.33
CA GLU A 45 13.73 -0.64 -11.34
C GLU A 45 14.69 -1.23 -12.37
N GLN A 46 14.63 -0.73 -13.59
CA GLN A 46 15.67 -0.96 -14.60
C GLN A 46 16.96 -0.37 -14.02
N ARG A 47 17.91 -1.24 -13.63
CA ARG A 47 19.31 -0.83 -13.48
C ARG A 47 19.93 -0.53 -14.83
#